data_AF-A0A2N4WVA9-F1
#
_entry.id   AF-A0A2N4WVA9-F1
#
_cell.length_a   1.000
_cell.length_b   1.000
_cell.length_c   1.000
_cell.angle_alpha   90.00
_cell.angle_beta   90.00
_cell.angle_gamma   90.00
#
_symmetry.space_group_name_H-M   'P 1'
#
loop_
_entity.id
_entity.type
_entity.pdbx_description
1 polymer ?
#
loop_
_entity_poly.entity_id
_entity_poly.type
_entity_poly.pdbx_seq_one_letter_code
_entity_poly.pdbx_strand_id
1 'polypeptide(L)'
;MRICAALAILLSASASAAPQAPLRLEGAYRFTSTAVDSVSLKPVCTETWTFGGDRMTVSSGEEVVDKQFRTQRNRTGDWLVTRAIATNGKPDCTGHSTAKPDRSERRTYLLPMNGGDVMLCPPPGMTAEGIPVISDCFGTLRRAAR
;
A
#
# COMPACT_ATOMS: atom_id res chain seq x y z
N MET A 1 42.65 51.74 20.08
CA MET A 1 42.59 50.39 19.45
C MET A 1 41.75 49.48 20.32
N ARG A 2 40.51 49.20 19.92
CA ARG A 2 39.64 48.18 20.56
C ARG A 2 39.01 47.37 19.44
N ILE A 3 39.45 46.12 19.31
CA ILE A 3 38.92 45.15 18.36
C ILE A 3 37.65 44.58 19.02
N CYS A 4 36.47 44.96 18.53
CA CYS A 4 35.23 44.26 18.86
C CYS A 4 35.15 43.01 17.99
N ALA A 5 35.40 41.85 18.60
CA ALA A 5 35.15 40.56 17.99
C ALA A 5 33.63 40.35 17.83
N ALA A 6 33.17 40.27 16.59
CA ALA A 6 31.80 39.88 16.28
C ALA A 6 31.70 38.35 16.35
N LEU A 7 31.06 37.84 17.40
CA LEU A 7 30.74 36.43 17.54
C LEU A 7 29.47 36.14 16.71
N ALA A 8 29.63 35.61 15.49
CA ALA A 8 28.51 35.17 14.67
C ALA A 8 28.00 33.82 15.20
N ILE A 9 26.88 33.85 15.91
CA ILE A 9 26.16 32.64 16.34
C ILE A 9 25.47 32.05 15.11
N LEU A 10 26.02 30.95 14.57
CA LEU A 10 25.36 30.10 13.59
C LEU A 10 24.15 29.43 14.25
N LEU A 11 22.95 29.95 14.01
CA LEU A 11 21.70 29.25 14.33
C LEU A 11 21.58 28.04 13.41
N SER A 12 21.98 26.88 13.90
CA SER A 12 21.67 25.59 13.29
C SER A 12 20.16 25.37 13.36
N ALA A 13 19.45 25.71 12.28
CA ALA A 13 18.04 25.37 12.12
C ALA A 13 17.91 23.84 12.10
N SER A 14 17.54 23.25 13.23
CA SER A 14 17.15 21.85 13.30
C SER A 14 15.86 21.70 12.51
N ALA A 15 15.97 21.26 11.26
CA ALA A 15 14.82 20.88 10.45
C ALA A 15 14.16 19.66 11.12
N SER A 16 13.22 19.91 12.03
CA SER A 16 12.34 18.88 12.54
C SER A 16 11.48 18.42 11.36
N ALA A 17 11.80 17.23 10.82
CA ALA A 17 11.01 16.64 9.76
C ALA A 17 9.60 16.40 10.29
N ALA A 18 8.64 17.23 9.87
CA ALA A 18 7.24 17.05 10.21
C ALA A 18 6.80 15.61 9.85
N PRO A 19 5.93 14.96 10.65
CA PRO A 19 5.44 13.63 10.34
C PRO A 19 4.83 13.65 8.94
N GLN A 20 5.43 12.90 8.02
CA GLN A 20 4.92 12.84 6.66
C GLN A 20 3.57 12.11 6.66
N ALA A 21 2.56 12.68 5.99
CA ALA A 21 1.24 12.07 5.87
C ALA A 21 1.31 10.68 5.17
N PRO A 22 0.44 9.73 5.53
CA PRO A 22 0.40 8.44 4.86
C PRO A 22 0.04 8.58 3.38
N LEU A 23 0.45 7.59 2.57
CA LEU A 23 0.04 7.50 1.17
C LEU A 23 -1.49 7.58 1.04
N ARG A 24 -2.00 8.47 0.18
CA ARG A 24 -3.44 8.62 -0.07
C ARG A 24 -3.86 7.81 -1.28
N LEU A 25 -4.81 6.90 -1.11
CA LEU A 25 -5.44 6.12 -2.18
C LEU A 25 -6.86 6.62 -2.40
N GLU A 26 -7.20 6.97 -3.64
CA GLU A 26 -8.51 7.49 -4.03
C GLU A 26 -8.77 7.19 -5.50
N GLY A 27 -10.01 6.84 -5.85
CA GLY A 27 -10.41 6.47 -7.21
C GLY A 27 -10.09 5.02 -7.56
N ALA A 28 -10.12 4.71 -8.86
CA ALA A 28 -9.93 3.35 -9.36
C ALA A 28 -8.45 3.03 -9.66
N TYR A 29 -8.05 1.82 -9.29
CA TYR A 29 -6.74 1.24 -9.54
C TYR A 29 -6.93 -0.15 -10.14
N ARG A 30 -6.03 -0.53 -11.04
CA ARG A 30 -5.85 -1.90 -11.49
C ARG A 30 -4.75 -2.55 -10.65
N PHE A 31 -5.10 -3.62 -9.95
CA PHE A 31 -4.13 -4.51 -9.32
C PHE A 31 -3.68 -5.57 -10.32
N THR A 32 -2.40 -5.90 -10.32
CA THR A 32 -1.83 -6.99 -11.12
C THR A 32 -0.87 -7.80 -10.25
N SER A 33 -1.09 -9.11 -10.15
CA SER A 33 -0.25 -9.99 -9.34
C SER A 33 1.18 -10.09 -9.88
N THR A 34 2.15 -10.24 -8.98
CA THR A 34 3.54 -10.57 -9.35
C THR A 34 3.67 -12.01 -9.84
N ALA A 35 2.89 -12.94 -9.27
CA ALA A 35 2.83 -14.31 -9.74
C ALA A 35 2.30 -14.35 -11.18
N VAL A 36 2.96 -15.16 -12.01
CA VAL A 36 2.61 -15.38 -13.41
C VAL A 36 2.31 -16.85 -13.65
N ASP A 37 1.34 -17.10 -14.53
CA ASP A 37 1.07 -18.43 -15.04
C ASP A 37 2.25 -18.92 -15.89
N SER A 38 2.75 -20.13 -15.62
CA SER A 38 3.99 -20.63 -16.23
C SER A 38 3.87 -20.93 -17.71
N VAL A 39 2.64 -21.10 -18.21
CA VAL A 39 2.38 -21.43 -19.63
C VAL A 39 2.16 -20.17 -20.45
N SER A 40 1.28 -19.28 -20.00
CA SER A 40 0.90 -18.06 -20.71
C SER A 40 1.80 -16.86 -20.41
N LEU A 41 2.62 -16.94 -19.35
CA LEU A 41 3.46 -15.85 -18.84
C LEU A 41 2.68 -14.58 -18.47
N LYS A 42 1.37 -14.71 -18.25
CA LYS A 42 0.48 -13.62 -17.83
C LYS A 42 0.32 -13.61 -16.31
N PRO A 43 -0.03 -12.47 -15.71
CA PRO A 43 -0.35 -12.40 -14.28
C PRO A 43 -1.47 -13.40 -13.92
N VAL A 44 -1.29 -14.16 -12.84
CA VAL A 44 -2.30 -15.13 -12.37
C VAL A 44 -3.62 -14.46 -11.97
N CYS A 45 -3.56 -13.18 -11.57
CA CYS A 45 -4.72 -12.43 -11.20
C CYS A 45 -4.61 -10.95 -11.58
N THR A 46 -5.74 -10.36 -11.96
CA THR A 46 -5.90 -8.92 -12.14
C THR A 46 -7.23 -8.51 -11.52
N GLU A 47 -7.22 -7.43 -10.75
CA GLU A 47 -8.39 -6.96 -10.01
C GLU A 47 -8.58 -5.45 -10.24
N THR A 48 -9.80 -4.98 -10.02
CA THR A 48 -10.11 -3.54 -9.98
C THR A 48 -10.41 -3.13 -8.56
N TRP A 49 -9.66 -2.16 -8.05
CA TRP A 49 -9.76 -1.66 -6.68
C TRP A 49 -10.21 -0.21 -6.74
N THR A 50 -11.37 0.08 -6.16
CA THR A 50 -11.93 1.43 -6.14
C THR A 50 -11.95 1.93 -4.71
N PHE A 51 -11.24 3.03 -4.44
CA PHE A 51 -11.14 3.66 -3.13
C PHE A 51 -11.96 4.94 -3.06
N GLY A 52 -12.74 5.14 -1.99
CA GLY A 52 -13.50 6.35 -1.75
C GLY A 52 -13.87 6.53 -0.28
N GLY A 53 -13.52 7.68 0.31
CA GLY A 53 -13.72 7.90 1.75
C GLY A 53 -12.97 6.87 2.59
N ASP A 54 -13.69 6.17 3.48
CA ASP A 54 -13.20 5.05 4.29
C ASP A 54 -13.59 3.67 3.70
N ARG A 55 -14.11 3.63 2.46
CA ARG A 55 -14.58 2.42 1.79
C ARG A 55 -13.76 2.10 0.55
N MET A 56 -13.59 0.81 0.31
CA MET A 56 -13.08 0.33 -0.96
C MET A 56 -13.88 -0.88 -1.44
N THR A 57 -13.97 -1.03 -2.75
CA THR A 57 -14.51 -2.23 -3.40
C THR A 57 -13.42 -2.88 -4.21
N VAL A 58 -13.29 -4.20 -4.10
CA VAL A 58 -12.40 -5.03 -4.91
C VAL A 58 -13.24 -5.92 -5.80
N SER A 59 -13.02 -5.84 -7.10
CA SER A 59 -13.61 -6.74 -8.09
C SER A 59 -12.51 -7.66 -8.63
N SER A 60 -12.66 -8.96 -8.41
CA SER A 60 -11.69 -10.01 -8.75
C SER A 60 -12.43 -11.15 -9.44
N GLY A 61 -12.26 -11.33 -10.75
CA GLY A 61 -13.11 -12.27 -11.51
C GLY A 61 -14.60 -11.91 -11.40
N GLU A 62 -15.42 -12.82 -10.87
CA GLU A 62 -16.83 -12.57 -10.54
C GLU A 62 -17.03 -12.10 -9.09
N GLU A 63 -16.02 -12.24 -8.23
CA GLU A 63 -16.09 -11.80 -6.84
C GLU A 63 -16.09 -10.27 -6.74
N VAL A 64 -16.98 -9.76 -5.89
CA VAL A 64 -17.00 -8.37 -5.46
C VAL A 64 -16.98 -8.32 -3.94
N VAL A 65 -15.96 -7.67 -3.38
CA VAL A 65 -15.77 -7.53 -1.94
C VAL A 65 -15.76 -6.06 -1.55
N ASP A 66 -16.66 -5.67 -0.66
CA ASP A 66 -16.68 -4.36 -0.02
C ASP A 66 -15.89 -4.40 1.27
N LYS A 67 -15.00 -3.42 1.45
CA LYS A 67 -14.10 -3.33 2.59
C LYS A 67 -14.15 -1.92 3.20
N GLN A 68 -13.96 -1.83 4.51
CA GLN A 68 -13.46 -0.60 5.11
C GLN A 68 -11.97 -0.56 4.87
N PHE A 69 -11.43 0.63 4.59
CA PHE A 69 -9.99 0.81 4.48
C PHE A 69 -9.52 2.11 5.11
N ARG A 70 -8.24 2.13 5.44
CA ARG A 70 -7.48 3.33 5.76
C ARG A 70 -6.03 3.10 5.39
N THR A 71 -5.31 4.19 5.10
CA THR A 71 -3.85 4.14 5.02
C THR A 71 -3.24 4.65 6.31
N GLN A 72 -2.11 4.08 6.69
CA GLN A 72 -1.38 4.43 7.91
C GLN A 72 0.11 4.46 7.61
N ARG A 73 0.82 5.44 8.17
CA ARG A 73 2.28 5.48 8.15
C ARG A 73 2.80 5.20 9.55
N ASN A 74 3.83 4.37 9.65
CA ASN A 74 4.56 4.12 10.88
C ASN A 74 6.07 4.08 10.58
N ARG A 75 6.88 3.65 11.55
CA ARG A 75 8.35 3.60 11.43
C ARG A 75 8.85 2.75 10.26
N THR A 76 8.09 1.76 9.80
CA THR A 76 8.51 0.86 8.72
C THR A 76 8.01 1.29 7.35
N GLY A 77 7.12 2.30 7.27
CA GLY A 77 6.58 2.84 6.01
C GLY A 77 5.07 2.95 6.00
N ASP A 78 4.50 2.91 4.79
CA ASP A 78 3.06 3.00 4.55
C ASP A 78 2.37 1.64 4.57
N TRP A 79 1.13 1.65 5.03
CA TRP A 79 0.30 0.46 5.18
C TRP A 79 -1.10 0.73 4.68
N LEU A 80 -1.65 -0.19 3.91
CA LEU A 80 -3.08 -0.31 3.65
C LEU A 80 -3.65 -1.26 4.69
N VAL A 81 -4.61 -0.75 5.45
CA VAL A 81 -5.32 -1.52 6.45
C VAL A 81 -6.75 -1.70 5.98
N THR A 82 -7.21 -2.95 5.91
CA THR A 82 -8.54 -3.30 5.41
C THR A 82 -9.29 -4.22 6.35
N ARG A 83 -10.61 -4.18 6.27
CA ARG A 83 -11.53 -5.13 6.90
C ARG A 83 -12.67 -5.40 5.93
N ALA A 84 -12.93 -6.67 5.62
CA ALA A 84 -14.06 -7.00 4.75
C ALA A 84 -15.40 -6.76 5.49
N ILE A 85 -16.36 -6.19 4.76
CA ILE A 85 -17.71 -5.90 5.25
C ILE A 85 -18.69 -6.89 4.63
N ALA A 86 -18.58 -7.08 3.31
CA ALA A 86 -19.46 -7.92 2.50
C ALA A 86 -18.67 -8.52 1.33
N THR A 87 -19.13 -9.68 0.86
CA THR A 87 -18.71 -10.32 -0.40
C THR A 87 -19.96 -10.91 -1.05
N ASN A 88 -19.98 -10.97 -2.38
CA ASN A 88 -21.03 -11.67 -3.13
C ASN A 88 -20.84 -13.21 -3.15
N GLY A 89 -19.72 -13.70 -2.61
CA GLY A 89 -19.40 -15.14 -2.50
C GLY A 89 -19.14 -15.85 -3.81
N LYS A 90 -18.93 -15.11 -4.90
CA LYS A 90 -18.60 -15.66 -6.22
C LYS A 90 -17.10 -15.99 -6.33
N PRO A 91 -16.69 -16.79 -7.34
CA PRO A 91 -15.29 -17.09 -7.58
C PRO A 91 -14.46 -15.83 -7.91
N ASP A 92 -13.29 -15.74 -7.30
CA ASP A 92 -12.29 -14.72 -7.59
C ASP A 92 -11.58 -14.98 -8.94
N CYS A 93 -10.63 -14.12 -9.31
CA CYS A 93 -9.81 -14.28 -10.53
C CYS A 93 -9.03 -15.61 -10.60
N THR A 94 -8.84 -16.29 -9.47
CA THR A 94 -8.15 -17.59 -9.35
C THR A 94 -9.12 -18.76 -9.19
N GLY A 95 -10.43 -18.49 -9.19
CA GLY A 95 -11.50 -19.48 -9.05
C GLY A 95 -11.89 -19.82 -7.62
N HIS A 96 -11.29 -19.21 -6.60
CA HIS A 96 -11.63 -19.46 -5.20
C HIS A 96 -12.86 -18.65 -4.78
N SER A 97 -13.76 -19.23 -3.98
CA SER A 97 -14.97 -18.54 -3.51
C SER A 97 -14.92 -18.33 -2.00
N THR A 98 -15.22 -17.11 -1.55
CA THR A 98 -15.30 -16.77 -0.12
C THR A 98 -16.75 -16.56 0.29
N ALA A 99 -17.37 -17.57 0.90
CA ALA A 99 -18.81 -17.53 1.22
C ALA A 99 -19.19 -16.46 2.28
N LYS A 100 -18.24 -16.05 3.14
CA LYS A 100 -18.47 -15.06 4.20
C LYS A 100 -17.26 -14.13 4.32
N PRO A 101 -17.46 -12.82 4.53
CA PRO A 101 -16.35 -11.89 4.68
C PRO A 101 -15.59 -12.16 5.98
N ASP A 102 -14.26 -12.28 5.89
CA ASP A 102 -13.39 -12.23 7.07
C ASP A 102 -13.32 -10.79 7.60
N ARG A 103 -13.83 -10.59 8.81
CA ARG A 103 -13.91 -9.28 9.47
C ARG A 103 -12.64 -8.95 10.27
N SER A 104 -11.61 -9.78 10.21
CA SER A 104 -10.30 -9.47 10.77
C SER A 104 -9.68 -8.25 10.07
N GLU A 105 -8.83 -7.51 10.79
CA GLU A 105 -8.04 -6.44 10.20
C GLU A 105 -6.85 -7.06 9.44
N ARG A 106 -6.73 -6.79 8.14
CA ARG A 106 -5.59 -7.19 7.32
C ARG A 106 -4.73 -5.98 6.99
N ARG A 107 -3.41 -6.16 7.09
CA ARG A 107 -2.42 -5.12 6.84
C ARG A 107 -1.53 -5.52 5.67
N THR A 108 -1.43 -4.64 4.69
CA THR A 108 -0.59 -4.79 3.50
C THR A 108 0.39 -3.64 3.46
N TYR A 109 1.68 -3.95 3.33
CA TYR A 109 2.70 -2.93 3.20
C TYR A 109 2.59 -2.28 1.82
N LEU A 110 2.69 -0.95 1.78
CA LEU A 110 2.65 -0.16 0.55
C LEU A 110 4.05 0.36 0.26
N LEU A 111 4.59 -0.02 -0.89
CA LEU A 111 5.85 0.50 -1.40
C LEU A 111 5.56 1.37 -2.64
N PRO A 112 5.54 2.71 -2.49
CA PRO A 112 5.41 3.62 -3.63
C PRO A 112 6.58 3.43 -4.59
N MET A 113 6.29 3.30 -5.88
CA MET A 113 7.27 3.12 -6.93
C MET A 113 7.47 4.42 -7.72
N ASN A 114 8.65 4.56 -8.32
CA ASN A 114 8.87 5.62 -9.31
C ASN A 114 7.87 5.45 -10.47
N GLY A 115 7.13 6.51 -10.80
CA GLY A 115 6.08 6.47 -11.82
C GLY A 115 4.64 6.44 -11.28
N GLY A 116 4.46 6.41 -9.95
CA GLY A 116 3.15 6.56 -9.30
C GLY A 116 2.39 5.25 -9.07
N ASP A 117 2.96 4.12 -9.47
CA ASP A 117 2.49 2.80 -9.09
C ASP A 117 2.79 2.52 -7.61
N VAL A 118 2.08 1.56 -7.02
CA VAL A 118 2.27 1.13 -5.63
C VAL A 118 2.39 -0.38 -5.57
N MET A 119 3.53 -0.89 -5.09
CA MET A 119 3.71 -2.32 -4.87
C MET A 119 3.08 -2.71 -3.52
N LEU A 120 2.31 -3.80 -3.52
CA LEU A 120 1.67 -4.38 -2.34
C LEU A 120 2.52 -5.55 -1.84
N CYS A 121 2.97 -5.49 -0.60
CA CYS A 121 3.88 -6.48 -0.03
C CYS A 121 3.39 -7.00 1.34
N PRO A 122 3.88 -8.17 1.79
CA PRO A 122 3.75 -8.56 3.18
C PRO A 122 4.47 -7.56 4.10
N PRO A 123 4.26 -7.66 5.43
CA PRO A 123 5.09 -6.96 6.40
C PRO A 123 6.59 -7.14 6.09
N PRO A 124 7.39 -6.07 6.05
CA PRO A 124 8.82 -6.20 5.79
C PRO A 124 9.48 -6.99 6.92
N GLY A 125 10.44 -7.84 6.56
CA GLY A 125 11.43 -8.34 7.50
C GLY A 125 12.32 -7.20 7.99
N MET A 126 13.07 -7.43 9.06
CA MET A 126 14.00 -6.44 9.60
C MET A 126 15.39 -7.07 9.75
N THR A 127 16.44 -6.37 9.33
CA THR A 127 17.83 -6.77 9.65
C THR A 127 18.12 -6.56 11.15
N ALA A 128 19.26 -7.07 11.62
CA ALA A 128 19.72 -6.85 12.98
C ALA A 128 19.90 -5.36 13.32
N GLU A 129 20.26 -4.55 12.31
CA GLU A 129 20.43 -3.10 12.39
C GLU A 129 19.11 -2.34 12.24
N GLY A 130 17.97 -3.04 12.13
CA GLY A 130 16.64 -2.45 12.02
C GLY A 130 16.30 -1.91 10.64
N ILE A 131 17.00 -2.35 9.59
CA ILE A 131 16.72 -1.96 8.21
C ILE A 131 15.59 -2.85 7.66
N PRO A 132 14.53 -2.29 7.05
CA PRO A 132 13.47 -3.09 6.46
C PRO A 132 13.94 -3.83 5.21
N VAL A 133 13.61 -5.11 5.11
CA VAL A 133 13.85 -5.97 3.95
C VAL A 133 12.51 -6.40 3.38
N ILE A 134 12.27 -6.09 2.10
CA ILE A 134 11.00 -6.35 1.42
C ILE A 134 11.21 -7.49 0.43
N SER A 135 10.38 -8.53 0.53
CA SER A 135 10.34 -9.67 -0.39
C SER A 135 8.89 -10.11 -0.65
N ASP A 136 8.71 -10.99 -1.63
CA ASP A 136 7.46 -11.74 -1.86
C ASP A 136 6.21 -10.85 -2.01
N CYS A 137 6.38 -9.71 -2.68
CA CYS A 137 5.29 -8.79 -2.92
C CYS A 137 4.19 -9.44 -3.75
N PHE A 138 2.93 -9.14 -3.42
CA PHE A 138 1.74 -9.75 -4.01
C PHE A 138 1.46 -9.25 -5.43
N GLY A 139 1.73 -7.96 -5.69
CA GLY A 139 1.41 -7.32 -6.96
C GLY A 139 1.50 -5.81 -6.91
N THR A 140 1.14 -5.16 -8.01
CA THR A 140 1.22 -3.70 -8.18
C THR A 140 -0.17 -3.10 -8.38
N LEU A 141 -0.46 -1.99 -7.71
CA LEU A 141 -1.57 -1.11 -8.00
C LEU A 141 -1.11 0.00 -8.96
N ARG A 142 -1.75 0.07 -10.11
CA ARG A 142 -1.61 1.17 -11.07
C ARG A 142 -2.92 1.94 -11.14
N ARG A 143 -2.88 3.26 -11.03
CA ARG A 143 -4.09 4.08 -11.16
C ARG A 143 -4.71 3.87 -12.55
N ALA A 144 -6.01 3.63 -12.61
CA ALA A 144 -6.71 3.55 -13.88
C ALA A 144 -6.68 4.94 -14.55
N ALA A 145 -6.33 4.99 -15.83
CA ALA A 145 -6.44 6.22 -16.60
C ALA A 145 -7.91 6.67 -16.62
N ARG A 146 -8.13 7.98 -16.44
CA ARG A 146 -9.45 8.60 -16.56
C ARG A 146 -9.84 8.72 -18.03
#